data_AF-A0AAD7CDS9-F1
#
_entry.id   AF-A0AAD7CDS9-F1
#
_cell.length_a   1.000
_cell.length_b   1.000
_cell.length_c   1.000
_cell.angle_alpha   90.00
_cell.angle_beta   90.00
_cell.angle_gamma   90.00
#
_symmetry.space_group_name_H-M   'P 1'
#
loop_
_entity.id
_entity.type
_entity.pdbx_description
1 polymer ?
#
loop_
_entity_poly.entity_id
_entity_poly.type
_entity_poly.pdbx_seq_one_letter_code
_entity_poly.pdbx_strand_id
1 'polypeptide(L)'
;MSSDYEFSDDDVDNVFDDEDIEMQDDDSDGDDGGDMDDFKVAPKTTRKAWEVQFDSLTQASIEKLMEKDVEHIRGILGVDESKAGLLLRHNLWNKERLIEQYMDNPDKTLIAAGAAMPEPEPPRPSRRPSRKPKASASPKSDTFVCSICFDDAPDITPLSLDCGHAACSGCWSAYITSKIRDEAEHACRCMAEGCGLVASDEFVRSAVDEDTYVRFEELLVRHFVACMPHLKFCPYPSCTNTVSCPGAASKTSLTTVVPIVSCGARGLASTSSGSMTQSQELTRQVTGKEHKFCFGCIIDSDHRPVVCGVALLWLKKCRDDSETANWIKSNTKECSKCMSTIEKNGGCNHMTCKKCKHEFCWVCMGPWSEHGTAWYSCNRYDEKGGVDARDSQSKSRASLERYLHYYNRWANHEQSAKLALDLFAKTEKKMEEMQITSALTWIEVQFMKKAVEEVDKCRMTLKWTYAMAYYLAKGNQKDLFEDNQRDLERAVEDLSELLESPIEPENIPTLRQKVTDKTVYVQKRNSIVLEDTAEGFLEGRWAWNATVEGFEDPVPQDP
;
A
#
# COMPACT_ATOMS: atom_id res chain seq x y z
N MET A 1 -26.48 74.16 15.00
CA MET A 1 -25.40 74.54 15.93
C MET A 1 -24.37 73.43 15.82
N SER A 2 -23.64 73.32 14.71
CA SER A 2 -22.48 74.13 14.27
C SER A 2 -21.40 74.26 15.34
N SER A 3 -20.31 73.52 15.14
CA SER A 3 -18.96 74.06 15.27
C SER A 3 -18.01 73.21 14.43
N ASP A 4 -17.71 73.73 13.25
CA ASP A 4 -16.66 73.32 12.33
C ASP A 4 -15.27 73.57 12.92
N TYR A 5 -14.28 72.75 12.53
CA TYR A 5 -12.89 73.16 12.44
C TYR A 5 -12.23 72.40 11.28
N GLU A 6 -11.88 73.14 10.23
CA GLU A 6 -11.16 72.70 9.03
C GLU A 6 -9.65 72.97 9.14
N PHE A 7 -8.91 72.27 8.26
CA PHE A 7 -7.70 72.67 7.51
C PHE A 7 -6.34 72.10 7.98
N SER A 8 -5.74 71.17 7.21
CA SER A 8 -4.81 71.45 6.09
C SER A 8 -4.10 70.17 5.64
N ASP A 9 -4.07 69.94 4.32
CA ASP A 9 -3.07 69.12 3.62
C ASP A 9 -1.70 69.84 3.63
N ASP A 10 -0.61 69.07 3.65
CA ASP A 10 0.57 69.30 2.80
C ASP A 10 1.53 68.08 2.84
N ASP A 11 2.06 67.78 1.66
CA ASP A 11 2.91 66.67 1.23
C ASP A 11 4.23 66.49 1.99
N VAL A 12 4.68 65.24 2.21
CA VAL A 12 6.13 64.90 2.10
C VAL A 12 6.37 63.40 1.81
N ASP A 13 6.80 63.15 0.58
CA ASP A 13 7.80 62.21 0.07
C ASP A 13 7.85 60.71 0.44
N ASN A 14 7.78 59.92 -0.63
CA ASN A 14 8.27 58.55 -0.78
C ASN A 14 9.77 58.44 -0.44
N VAL A 15 10.14 57.47 0.39
CA VAL A 15 11.47 56.82 0.33
C VAL A 15 11.26 55.32 0.41
N PHE A 16 11.46 54.66 -0.74
CA PHE A 16 11.75 53.24 -0.85
C PHE A 16 13.23 53.08 -0.47
N ASP A 17 13.54 52.28 0.55
CA ASP A 17 14.89 51.76 0.75
C ASP A 17 14.89 50.27 0.34
N ASP A 18 15.40 50.05 -0.87
CA ASP A 18 16.07 48.83 -1.30
C ASP A 18 17.40 48.75 -0.52
N GLU A 19 17.59 47.70 0.28
CA GLU A 19 18.93 47.31 0.74
C GLU A 19 19.35 46.02 0.05
N ASP A 20 20.14 46.21 -1.01
CA ASP A 20 20.98 45.24 -1.68
C ASP A 20 22.00 44.66 -0.69
N ILE A 21 21.96 43.33 -0.47
CA ILE A 21 23.02 42.61 0.24
C ILE A 21 24.09 42.23 -0.79
N GLU A 22 25.15 43.05 -0.84
CA GLU A 22 26.35 42.82 -1.63
C GLU A 22 27.09 41.54 -1.16
N MET A 23 27.43 40.69 -2.13
CA MET A 23 28.31 39.54 -1.92
C MET A 23 29.75 40.01 -1.76
N GLN A 24 30.38 39.59 -0.67
CA GLN A 24 31.79 39.87 -0.41
C GLN A 24 32.64 38.68 -0.89
N ASP A 25 33.36 38.92 -1.98
CA ASP A 25 34.41 38.05 -2.51
C ASP A 25 35.63 38.08 -1.57
N ASP A 26 36.10 36.92 -1.13
CA ASP A 26 37.38 36.76 -0.44
C ASP A 26 38.27 35.81 -1.26
N ASP A 27 39.09 36.42 -2.12
CA ASP A 27 40.17 35.77 -2.86
C ASP A 27 41.38 35.57 -1.92
N SER A 28 41.68 34.31 -1.60
CA SER A 28 42.98 33.93 -1.04
C SER A 28 43.59 32.79 -1.85
N ASP A 29 44.42 33.18 -2.81
CA ASP A 29 45.32 32.30 -3.56
C ASP A 29 46.37 31.66 -2.64
N GLY A 30 46.39 30.33 -2.61
CA GLY A 30 47.42 29.49 -2.01
C GLY A 30 47.69 28.27 -2.87
N ASP A 31 48.62 28.43 -3.82
CA ASP A 31 49.19 27.40 -4.70
C ASP A 31 50.01 26.39 -3.89
N ASP A 32 49.57 25.14 -3.82
CA ASP A 32 50.45 23.97 -3.63
C ASP A 32 49.88 22.77 -4.40
N GLY A 33 50.61 22.37 -5.44
CA GLY A 33 50.25 21.30 -6.35
C GLY A 33 50.44 19.92 -5.72
N GLY A 34 49.34 19.20 -5.54
CA GLY A 34 49.31 17.80 -5.15
C GLY A 34 48.22 17.03 -5.89
N ASP A 35 48.65 16.15 -6.79
CA ASP A 35 47.88 15.15 -7.54
C ASP A 35 46.87 14.40 -6.63
N MET A 36 45.57 14.52 -6.89
CA MET A 36 44.54 13.76 -6.16
C MET A 36 43.46 13.25 -7.11
N ASP A 37 43.43 11.93 -7.21
CA ASP A 37 42.52 11.09 -8.00
C ASP A 37 41.05 11.52 -7.93
N ASP A 38 40.40 11.43 -9.11
CA ASP A 38 38.98 11.55 -9.41
C ASP A 38 38.11 10.66 -8.50
N PHE A 39 37.80 11.13 -7.28
CA PHE A 39 36.77 10.52 -6.43
C PHE A 39 35.41 11.12 -6.75
N LYS A 40 34.75 10.57 -7.78
CA LYS A 40 33.32 10.81 -8.03
C LYS A 40 32.50 10.35 -6.84
N VAL A 41 32.22 11.26 -5.92
CA VAL A 41 31.15 11.09 -4.93
C VAL A 41 29.83 11.16 -5.68
N ALA A 42 29.21 10.00 -5.93
CA ALA A 42 27.84 9.93 -6.39
C ALA A 42 26.94 10.76 -5.44
N PRO A 43 26.01 11.59 -5.94
CA PRO A 43 25.13 12.34 -5.08
C PRO A 43 24.30 11.34 -4.27
N LYS A 44 24.55 11.28 -2.95
CA LYS A 44 23.66 10.57 -2.03
C LYS A 44 22.36 11.35 -2.06
N THR A 45 21.38 10.87 -2.81
CA THR A 45 20.01 11.35 -2.70
C THR A 45 19.56 11.07 -1.27
N THR A 46 19.49 12.12 -0.47
CA THR A 46 18.93 12.04 0.88
C THR A 46 17.47 11.61 0.75
N ARG A 47 17.10 10.52 1.43
CA ARG A 47 15.72 10.03 1.43
C ARG A 47 14.83 11.10 2.06
N LYS A 48 13.63 11.28 1.49
CA LYS A 48 12.65 12.23 2.02
C LYS A 48 12.09 11.74 3.35
N ALA A 49 11.65 12.65 4.22
CA ALA A 49 11.15 12.30 5.56
C ALA A 49 9.94 11.33 5.53
N TRP A 50 9.14 11.37 4.46
CA TRP A 50 7.95 10.52 4.27
C TRP A 50 8.23 9.23 3.46
N GLU A 51 9.49 8.92 3.18
CA GLU A 51 9.91 7.69 2.48
C GLU A 51 10.50 6.68 3.47
N VAL A 52 10.17 5.41 3.26
CA VAL A 52 10.69 4.29 4.05
C VAL A 52 11.70 3.49 3.27
N GLN A 53 12.64 2.85 3.99
CA GLN A 53 13.49 1.84 3.39
C GLN A 53 12.71 0.53 3.21
N PHE A 54 12.73 0.00 2.00
CA PHE A 54 12.16 -1.30 1.69
C PHE A 54 12.91 -1.97 0.55
N ASP A 55 12.81 -3.30 0.48
CA ASP A 55 13.38 -4.11 -0.59
C ASP A 55 12.29 -4.98 -1.22
N SER A 56 12.29 -5.05 -2.55
CA SER A 56 11.39 -5.94 -3.31
C SER A 56 12.05 -7.31 -3.51
N LEU A 57 11.37 -8.36 -3.07
CA LEU A 57 11.84 -9.74 -3.13
C LEU A 57 10.94 -10.56 -4.06
N THR A 58 11.55 -11.31 -4.97
CA THR A 58 10.84 -12.32 -5.77
C THR A 58 10.57 -13.56 -4.93
N GLN A 59 9.63 -14.40 -5.36
CA GLN A 59 9.35 -15.68 -4.70
C GLN A 59 10.62 -16.54 -4.53
N ALA A 60 11.43 -16.69 -5.58
CA ALA A 60 12.71 -17.41 -5.53
C ALA A 60 13.72 -16.81 -4.52
N SER A 61 13.62 -15.51 -4.23
CA SER A 61 14.47 -14.87 -3.21
C SER A 61 14.02 -15.26 -1.80
N ILE A 62 12.71 -15.41 -1.58
CA ILE A 62 12.14 -15.87 -0.31
C ILE A 62 12.46 -17.35 -0.07
N GLU A 63 12.35 -18.19 -1.09
CA GLU A 63 12.72 -19.61 -1.03
C GLU A 63 14.19 -19.77 -0.61
N LYS A 64 15.11 -18.97 -1.18
CA LYS A 64 16.52 -18.94 -0.75
C LYS A 64 16.72 -18.50 0.70
N LEU A 65 15.89 -17.58 1.21
CA LEU A 65 15.94 -17.20 2.63
C LEU A 65 15.49 -18.36 3.53
N MET A 66 14.43 -19.07 3.13
CA MET A 66 13.95 -20.27 3.81
C MET A 66 15.02 -21.37 3.83
N GLU A 67 15.63 -21.67 2.69
CA GLU A 67 16.73 -22.64 2.56
C GLU A 67 17.90 -22.28 3.47
N LYS A 68 18.29 -21.01 3.52
CA LYS A 68 19.36 -20.53 4.39
C LYS A 68 19.03 -20.72 5.87
N ASP A 69 17.78 -20.46 6.27
CA ASP A 69 17.33 -20.66 7.65
C ASP A 69 17.30 -22.15 8.02
N VAL A 70 16.86 -23.02 7.10
CA VAL A 70 16.90 -24.49 7.26
C VAL A 70 18.35 -24.97 7.39
N GLU A 71 19.26 -24.51 6.53
CA GLU A 71 20.67 -24.88 6.58
C GLU A 71 21.35 -24.41 7.87
N HIS A 72 20.99 -23.23 8.38
CA HIS A 72 21.47 -22.73 9.65
C HIS A 72 21.06 -23.63 10.82
N ILE A 73 19.77 -24.01 10.89
CA ILE A 73 19.26 -24.92 11.93
C ILE A 73 19.88 -26.31 11.80
N ARG A 74 20.02 -26.84 10.58
CA ARG A 74 20.73 -28.09 10.29
C ARG A 74 22.15 -28.06 10.84
N GLY A 75 22.89 -26.97 10.59
CA GLY A 75 24.27 -26.81 11.03
C GLY A 75 24.44 -26.75 12.55
N ILE A 76 23.48 -26.14 13.26
CA ILE A 76 23.54 -25.98 14.74
C ILE A 76 23.03 -27.23 15.46
N LEU A 77 21.87 -27.76 15.04
CA LEU A 77 21.18 -28.85 15.75
C LEU A 77 21.63 -30.24 15.28
N GLY A 78 22.29 -30.35 14.13
CA GLY A 78 22.74 -31.63 13.56
C GLY A 78 21.60 -32.54 13.10
N VAL A 79 20.41 -32.00 12.86
CA VAL A 79 19.23 -32.73 12.37
C VAL A 79 19.21 -32.78 10.85
N ASP A 80 18.52 -33.76 10.27
CA ASP A 80 18.27 -33.83 8.83
C ASP A 80 17.37 -32.68 8.31
N GLU A 81 17.45 -32.40 7.01
CA GLU A 81 16.79 -31.25 6.37
C GLU A 81 15.28 -31.26 6.52
N SER A 82 14.67 -32.44 6.38
CA SER A 82 13.23 -32.64 6.59
C SER A 82 12.81 -32.28 8.02
N LYS A 83 13.55 -32.72 9.05
CA LYS A 83 13.26 -32.35 10.44
C LYS A 83 13.51 -30.87 10.70
N ALA A 84 14.58 -30.29 10.16
CA ALA A 84 14.86 -28.86 10.31
C ALA A 84 13.70 -27.98 9.77
N GLY A 85 13.18 -28.31 8.59
CA GLY A 85 12.02 -27.63 8.01
C GLY A 85 10.76 -27.72 8.87
N LEU A 86 10.45 -28.90 9.40
CA LEU A 86 9.29 -29.10 10.29
C LEU A 86 9.43 -28.36 11.63
N LEU A 87 10.63 -28.40 12.22
CA LEU A 87 10.95 -27.70 13.47
C LEU A 87 10.78 -26.18 13.33
N LEU A 88 11.24 -25.62 12.21
CA LEU A 88 11.09 -24.20 11.89
C LEU A 88 9.61 -23.82 11.71
N ARG A 89 8.82 -24.62 10.98
CA ARG A 89 7.38 -24.37 10.79
C ARG A 89 6.62 -24.37 12.11
N HIS A 90 6.86 -25.35 12.97
CA HIS A 90 6.23 -25.45 14.28
C HIS A 90 6.57 -24.26 15.19
N ASN A 91 7.79 -23.73 15.08
CA ASN A 91 8.27 -22.58 15.87
C ASN A 91 8.05 -21.22 15.20
N LEU A 92 7.18 -21.15 14.18
CA LEU A 92 6.87 -19.90 13.46
C LEU A 92 8.14 -19.20 12.95
N TRP A 93 9.13 -19.97 12.50
CA TRP A 93 10.41 -19.50 11.98
C TRP A 93 11.25 -18.66 12.96
N ASN A 94 10.95 -18.70 14.26
CA ASN A 94 11.79 -18.09 15.29
C ASN A 94 12.96 -19.01 15.63
N LYS A 95 14.12 -18.75 15.02
CA LYS A 95 15.35 -19.56 15.16
C LYS A 95 15.88 -19.60 16.60
N GLU A 96 15.92 -18.46 17.28
CA GLU A 96 16.46 -18.36 18.64
C GLU A 96 15.62 -19.19 19.61
N ARG A 97 14.30 -19.01 19.56
CA ARG A 97 13.36 -19.78 20.38
C ARG A 97 13.44 -21.28 20.09
N LEU A 98 13.57 -21.67 18.82
CA LEU A 98 13.73 -23.07 18.43
C LEU A 98 15.02 -23.66 19.02
N ILE A 99 16.14 -22.95 18.91
CA ILE A 99 17.43 -23.41 19.43
C ILE A 99 17.35 -23.59 20.95
N GLU A 100 16.80 -22.62 21.69
CA GLU A 100 16.61 -22.73 23.14
C GLU A 100 15.77 -23.96 23.51
N GLN A 101 14.59 -24.12 22.91
CA GLN A 101 13.69 -25.25 23.19
C GLN A 101 14.33 -26.62 22.86
N TYR A 102 15.07 -26.69 21.76
CA TYR A 102 15.75 -27.93 21.36
C TYR A 102 16.90 -28.28 22.32
N MET A 103 17.66 -27.28 22.77
CA MET A 103 18.75 -27.49 23.73
C MET A 103 18.23 -27.88 25.12
N ASP A 104 17.03 -27.40 25.50
CA ASP A 104 16.37 -27.82 26.74
C ASP A 104 15.89 -29.29 26.68
N ASN A 105 15.21 -29.68 25.60
CA ASN A 105 14.77 -31.06 25.39
C ASN A 105 14.56 -31.37 23.89
N PRO A 106 15.47 -32.13 23.25
CA PRO A 106 15.39 -32.40 21.82
C PRO A 106 14.19 -33.31 21.48
N ASP A 107 13.95 -34.37 22.26
CA ASP A 107 12.89 -35.35 21.98
C ASP A 107 11.51 -34.71 22.06
N LYS A 108 11.27 -33.92 23.11
CA LYS A 108 10.00 -33.20 23.29
C LYS A 108 9.75 -32.23 22.12
N THR A 109 10.80 -31.56 21.65
CA THR A 109 10.70 -30.59 20.56
C THR A 109 10.42 -31.28 19.22
N LEU A 110 11.09 -32.40 18.95
CA LEU A 110 10.86 -33.22 17.76
C LEU A 110 9.45 -33.83 17.73
N ILE A 111 8.98 -34.36 18.87
CA ILE A 111 7.63 -34.92 18.98
C ILE A 111 6.56 -33.83 18.81
N ALA A 112 6.75 -32.66 19.44
CA ALA A 112 5.80 -31.55 19.33
C ALA A 112 5.69 -31.03 17.89
N ALA A 113 6.80 -30.98 17.15
CA ALA A 113 6.82 -30.61 15.74
C ALA A 113 6.28 -31.72 14.80
N GLY A 114 5.96 -32.91 15.33
CA GLY A 114 5.54 -34.06 14.52
C GLY A 114 6.66 -34.64 13.66
N ALA A 115 7.92 -34.43 14.07
CA ALA A 115 9.13 -34.85 13.38
C ALA A 115 9.71 -36.17 13.94
N ALA A 116 9.21 -36.63 15.08
CA ALA A 116 9.52 -37.92 15.68
C ALA A 116 8.29 -38.49 16.41
N MET A 117 8.26 -39.81 16.57
CA MET A 117 7.27 -40.49 17.42
C MET A 117 7.75 -40.54 18.87
N PRO A 118 6.84 -40.57 19.86
CA PRO A 118 7.21 -40.89 21.23
C PRO A 118 7.85 -42.29 21.28
N GLU A 119 8.97 -42.44 21.98
CA GLU A 119 9.54 -43.78 22.22
C GLU A 119 8.49 -44.68 22.91
N PRO A 120 8.40 -45.96 22.54
CA PRO A 120 7.57 -46.90 23.27
C PRO A 120 8.08 -47.04 24.71
N GLU A 121 7.18 -46.94 25.71
CA GLU A 121 7.56 -47.14 27.13
C GLU A 121 8.34 -48.47 27.29
N PRO A 122 9.43 -48.49 28.09
CA PRO A 122 10.16 -49.72 28.33
C PRO A 122 9.20 -50.79 28.87
N PRO A 123 9.27 -52.04 28.38
CA PRO A 123 8.34 -53.08 28.78
C PRO A 123 8.42 -53.27 30.30
N ARG A 124 7.31 -53.00 30.99
CA ARG A 124 7.18 -53.33 32.43
C ARG A 124 7.55 -54.81 32.60
N PRO A 125 8.37 -55.18 33.60
CA PRO A 125 8.80 -56.57 33.79
C PRO A 125 7.58 -57.44 34.11
N SER A 126 7.04 -58.11 33.09
CA SER A 126 5.98 -59.09 33.25
C SER A 126 6.57 -60.40 33.75
N ARG A 127 6.39 -60.65 35.06
CA ARG A 127 6.61 -61.97 35.67
C ARG A 127 5.57 -62.96 35.15
N ARG A 128 5.83 -63.64 34.03
CA ARG A 128 5.21 -64.94 33.73
C ARG A 128 6.20 -65.90 33.05
N PRO A 129 6.14 -67.21 33.35
CA PRO A 129 7.14 -68.17 32.90
C PRO A 129 7.00 -68.48 31.40
N SER A 130 8.16 -68.64 30.80
CA SER A 130 8.45 -68.95 29.41
C SER A 130 7.80 -70.26 28.91
N ARG A 131 6.87 -70.13 27.97
CA ARG A 131 6.49 -71.22 27.06
C ARG A 131 7.24 -71.04 25.74
N LYS A 132 8.09 -72.01 25.40
CA LYS A 132 8.88 -72.06 24.16
C LYS A 132 7.97 -71.97 22.92
N PRO A 133 8.31 -71.20 21.88
CA PRO A 133 7.58 -71.23 20.62
C PRO A 133 7.99 -72.48 19.83
N LYS A 134 6.99 -73.23 19.34
CA LYS A 134 7.19 -74.24 18.30
C LYS A 134 7.29 -73.51 16.96
N ALA A 135 8.36 -73.80 16.23
CA ALA A 135 8.52 -73.38 14.84
C ALA A 135 7.46 -74.07 13.95
N SER A 136 6.74 -73.28 13.17
CA SER A 136 6.08 -73.74 11.96
C SER A 136 6.24 -72.64 10.90
N ALA A 137 7.13 -72.91 9.95
CA ALA A 137 7.29 -72.12 8.74
C ALA A 137 6.07 -72.31 7.83
N SER A 138 5.61 -71.22 7.20
CA SER A 138 4.84 -71.22 5.96
C SER A 138 5.09 -69.85 5.29
N PRO A 139 5.49 -69.78 4.02
CA PRO A 139 5.63 -68.51 3.31
C PRO A 139 4.24 -68.10 2.83
N LYS A 140 3.66 -67.05 3.39
CA LYS A 140 2.51 -66.39 2.78
C LYS A 140 3.05 -65.19 2.02
N SER A 141 2.77 -65.16 0.73
CA SER A 141 2.84 -63.94 -0.07
C SER A 141 1.79 -62.98 0.50
N ASP A 142 2.21 -62.08 1.38
CA ASP A 142 1.35 -61.05 1.95
C ASP A 142 1.01 -60.04 0.84
N THR A 143 -0.15 -60.23 0.21
CA THR A 143 -0.78 -59.22 -0.64
C THR A 143 -1.22 -58.07 0.26
N PHE A 144 -0.68 -56.87 0.04
CA PHE A 144 -1.07 -55.66 0.78
C PHE A 144 -2.54 -55.32 0.48
N VAL A 145 -3.32 -55.01 1.53
CA VAL A 145 -4.70 -54.52 1.40
C VAL A 145 -4.76 -53.14 2.04
N CYS A 146 -5.19 -52.14 1.26
CA CYS A 146 -5.28 -50.78 1.75
C CYS A 146 -6.40 -50.63 2.80
N SER A 147 -6.10 -50.09 3.98
CA SER A 147 -7.09 -49.89 5.06
C SER A 147 -8.11 -48.77 4.80
N ILE A 148 -7.90 -47.97 3.73
CA ILE A 148 -8.74 -46.82 3.39
C ILE A 148 -9.70 -47.16 2.25
N CYS A 149 -9.17 -47.64 1.11
CA CYS A 149 -9.97 -48.00 -0.05
C CYS A 149 -10.31 -49.50 -0.15
N PHE A 150 -9.74 -50.34 0.72
CA PHE A 150 -9.91 -51.81 0.72
C PHE A 150 -9.50 -52.51 -0.57
N ASP A 151 -8.67 -51.85 -1.40
CA ASP A 151 -8.12 -52.42 -2.62
C ASP A 151 -6.95 -53.35 -2.28
N ASP A 152 -6.94 -54.52 -2.91
CA ASP A 152 -6.00 -55.63 -2.72
C ASP A 152 -5.27 -56.01 -4.02
N ALA A 153 -5.35 -55.14 -5.05
CA ALA A 153 -4.67 -55.35 -6.31
C ALA A 153 -3.13 -55.49 -6.11
N PRO A 154 -2.49 -56.45 -6.79
CA PRO A 154 -1.09 -56.82 -6.55
C PRO A 154 -0.06 -55.76 -7.01
N ASP A 155 -0.50 -54.76 -7.77
CA ASP A 155 0.29 -53.63 -8.27
C ASP A 155 0.23 -52.39 -7.35
N ILE A 156 -0.53 -52.45 -6.25
CA ILE A 156 -0.64 -51.35 -5.30
C ILE A 156 0.69 -51.13 -4.58
N THR A 157 1.19 -49.90 -4.67
CA THR A 157 2.36 -49.43 -3.91
C THR A 157 1.92 -48.91 -2.54
N PRO A 158 2.24 -49.59 -1.42
CA PRO A 158 2.01 -49.04 -0.09
C PRO A 158 3.00 -47.92 0.21
N LEU A 159 2.50 -46.78 0.67
CA LEU A 159 3.30 -45.69 1.21
C LEU A 159 3.04 -45.57 2.72
N SER A 160 4.09 -45.31 3.48
CA SER A 160 4.03 -45.10 4.93
C SER A 160 5.06 -44.06 5.35
N LEU A 161 4.71 -43.27 6.37
CA LEU A 161 5.68 -42.47 7.12
C LEU A 161 6.42 -43.34 8.14
N ASP A 162 7.39 -42.77 8.87
CA ASP A 162 8.18 -43.47 9.90
C ASP A 162 7.34 -44.09 11.04
N CYS A 163 6.08 -43.67 11.18
CA CYS A 163 5.11 -44.28 12.10
C CYS A 163 4.65 -45.69 11.72
N GLY A 164 4.94 -46.16 10.49
CA GLY A 164 4.57 -47.49 10.00
C GLY A 164 3.12 -47.66 9.53
N HIS A 165 2.29 -46.61 9.59
CA HIS A 165 0.93 -46.64 9.05
C HIS A 165 0.96 -46.56 7.52
N ALA A 166 0.63 -47.68 6.87
CA ALA A 166 0.65 -47.82 5.41
C ALA A 166 -0.74 -47.65 4.78
N ALA A 167 -0.80 -46.92 3.67
CA ALA A 167 -1.96 -46.82 2.78
C ALA A 167 -1.49 -46.81 1.32
N CYS A 168 -2.38 -47.11 0.36
CA CYS A 168 -1.99 -47.08 -1.05
C CYS A 168 -1.64 -45.66 -1.51
N SER A 169 -0.77 -45.56 -2.52
CA SER A 169 -0.37 -44.29 -3.14
C SER A 169 -1.55 -43.42 -3.57
N GLY A 170 -2.61 -44.01 -4.14
CA GLY A 170 -3.83 -43.29 -4.53
C GLY A 170 -4.56 -42.64 -3.35
N CYS A 171 -4.64 -43.31 -2.20
CA CYS A 171 -5.26 -42.74 -0.99
C CYS A 171 -4.41 -41.62 -0.39
N TRP A 172 -3.08 -41.79 -0.34
CA TRP A 172 -2.19 -40.72 0.10
C TRP A 172 -2.25 -39.50 -0.82
N SER A 173 -2.25 -39.72 -2.13
CA SER A 173 -2.36 -38.65 -3.13
C SER A 173 -3.66 -37.87 -2.97
N ALA A 174 -4.79 -38.57 -2.88
CA ALA A 174 -6.10 -37.93 -2.69
C ALA A 174 -6.18 -37.17 -1.35
N TYR A 175 -5.66 -37.75 -0.27
CA TYR A 175 -5.66 -37.12 1.06
C TYR A 175 -4.81 -35.85 1.10
N ILE A 176 -3.54 -35.94 0.66
CA ILE A 176 -2.62 -34.80 0.66
C ILE A 176 -3.11 -33.72 -0.31
N THR A 177 -3.64 -34.11 -1.48
CA THR A 177 -4.22 -33.15 -2.44
C THR A 177 -5.41 -32.39 -1.83
N SER A 178 -6.32 -33.06 -1.14
CA SER A 178 -7.44 -32.39 -0.46
C SER A 178 -6.95 -31.47 0.65
N LYS A 179 -5.96 -31.90 1.44
CA LYS A 179 -5.33 -31.05 2.48
C LYS A 179 -4.69 -29.78 1.93
N ILE A 180 -4.02 -29.86 0.79
CA ILE A 180 -3.34 -28.72 0.16
C ILE A 180 -4.34 -27.81 -0.58
N ARG A 181 -5.22 -28.40 -1.40
CA ARG A 181 -6.10 -27.64 -2.32
C ARG A 181 -7.34 -27.11 -1.62
N ASP A 182 -7.99 -27.92 -0.78
CA ASP A 182 -9.28 -27.58 -0.16
C ASP A 182 -9.08 -26.89 1.19
N GLU A 183 -8.20 -27.44 2.04
CA GLU A 183 -7.97 -26.92 3.40
C GLU A 183 -6.83 -25.90 3.49
N ALA A 184 -6.00 -25.77 2.45
CA ALA A 184 -4.83 -24.89 2.41
C ALA A 184 -3.83 -25.15 3.57
N GLU A 185 -3.70 -26.40 4.01
CA GLU A 185 -2.76 -26.80 5.06
C GLU A 185 -1.35 -27.04 4.50
N HIS A 186 -0.34 -26.56 5.22
CA HIS A 186 1.08 -26.72 4.87
C HIS A 186 1.79 -27.80 5.72
N ALA A 187 1.05 -28.48 6.59
CA ALA A 187 1.56 -29.52 7.49
C ALA A 187 0.63 -30.75 7.46
N CYS A 188 0.85 -31.62 6.47
CA CYS A 188 0.04 -32.82 6.28
C CYS A 188 0.39 -33.89 7.32
N ARG A 189 -0.52 -34.15 8.28
CA ARG A 189 -0.35 -35.19 9.30
C ARG A 189 -0.70 -36.58 8.75
N CYS A 190 -0.17 -37.62 9.40
CA CYS A 190 -0.53 -39.00 9.13
C CYS A 190 -2.05 -39.22 9.18
N MET A 191 -2.57 -40.07 8.29
CA MET A 191 -4.01 -40.40 8.22
C MET A 191 -4.50 -41.25 9.39
N ALA A 192 -3.61 -41.86 10.17
CA ALA A 192 -3.99 -42.71 11.30
C ALA A 192 -4.47 -41.90 12.51
N GLU A 193 -5.54 -42.36 13.14
CA GLU A 193 -6.12 -41.71 14.32
C GLU A 193 -5.10 -41.65 15.47
N GLY A 194 -4.93 -40.46 16.06
CA GLY A 194 -4.00 -40.24 17.17
C GLY A 194 -2.52 -40.17 16.77
N CYS A 195 -2.17 -40.30 15.48
CA CYS A 195 -0.80 -40.14 15.02
C CYS A 195 -0.48 -38.65 14.79
N GLY A 196 0.55 -38.14 15.49
CA GLY A 196 1.01 -36.75 15.38
C GLY A 196 2.09 -36.51 14.33
N LEU A 197 2.54 -37.55 13.62
CA LEU A 197 3.65 -37.44 12.67
C LEU A 197 3.23 -36.64 11.44
N VAL A 198 4.07 -35.69 11.03
CA VAL A 198 3.88 -34.83 9.85
C VAL A 198 4.69 -35.41 8.69
N ALA A 199 4.08 -35.45 7.51
CA ALA A 199 4.77 -35.86 6.28
C ALA A 199 5.91 -34.89 5.95
N SER A 200 7.08 -35.44 5.60
CA SER A 200 8.20 -34.64 5.10
C SER A 200 7.89 -34.08 3.71
N ASP A 201 8.61 -33.02 3.31
CA ASP A 201 8.44 -32.40 2.00
C ASP A 201 8.74 -33.37 0.86
N GLU A 202 9.75 -34.23 1.04
CA GLU A 202 10.09 -35.28 0.08
C GLU A 202 8.95 -36.30 -0.08
N PHE A 203 8.29 -36.67 1.03
CA PHE A 203 7.13 -37.55 0.98
C PHE A 203 5.96 -36.89 0.26
N VAL A 204 5.66 -35.62 0.57
CA VAL A 204 4.61 -34.85 -0.11
C VAL A 204 4.89 -34.78 -1.62
N ARG A 205 6.13 -34.44 -2.02
CA ARG A 205 6.56 -34.40 -3.42
C ARG A 205 6.37 -35.71 -4.16
N SER A 206 6.63 -36.83 -3.49
CA SER A 206 6.45 -38.17 -4.08
C SER A 206 4.99 -38.60 -4.21
N ALA A 207 4.08 -38.01 -3.43
CA ALA A 207 2.69 -38.43 -3.32
C ALA A 207 1.71 -37.64 -4.20
N VAL A 208 2.06 -36.44 -4.66
CA VAL A 208 1.18 -35.56 -5.44
C VAL A 208 1.72 -35.23 -6.83
N ASP A 209 0.86 -34.70 -7.70
CA ASP A 209 1.23 -34.15 -8.99
C ASP A 209 1.97 -32.79 -8.87
N GLU A 210 2.65 -32.39 -9.94
CA GLU A 210 3.47 -31.17 -9.99
C GLU A 210 2.66 -29.90 -9.66
N ASP A 211 1.43 -29.77 -10.17
CA ASP A 211 0.61 -28.57 -9.92
C ASP A 211 0.21 -28.47 -8.44
N THR A 212 -0.11 -29.60 -7.82
CA THR A 212 -0.41 -29.68 -6.38
C THR A 212 0.84 -29.41 -5.53
N TYR A 213 2.01 -29.88 -5.96
CA TYR A 213 3.26 -29.62 -5.26
C TYR A 213 3.66 -28.14 -5.32
N VAL A 214 3.53 -27.48 -6.47
CA VAL A 214 3.74 -26.01 -6.59
C VAL A 214 2.84 -25.26 -5.62
N ARG A 215 1.56 -25.66 -5.53
CA ARG A 215 0.62 -25.06 -4.58
C ARG A 215 1.07 -25.23 -3.12
N PHE A 216 1.68 -26.37 -2.78
CA PHE A 216 2.25 -26.64 -1.45
C PHE A 216 3.46 -25.73 -1.18
N GLU A 217 4.38 -25.57 -2.12
CA GLU A 217 5.51 -24.65 -2.00
C GLU A 217 5.04 -23.21 -1.75
N GLU A 218 4.00 -22.76 -2.49
CA GLU A 218 3.41 -21.45 -2.22
C GLU A 218 2.80 -21.34 -0.82
N LEU A 219 2.23 -22.41 -0.25
CA LEU A 219 1.71 -22.39 1.13
C LEU A 219 2.83 -22.27 2.14
N LEU A 220 3.97 -22.94 1.90
CA LEU A 220 5.15 -22.83 2.75
C LEU A 220 5.71 -21.40 2.75
N VAL A 221 5.83 -20.79 1.56
CA VAL A 221 6.25 -19.40 1.40
C VAL A 221 5.25 -18.45 2.08
N ARG A 222 3.94 -18.70 1.94
CA ARG A 222 2.89 -17.92 2.62
C ARG A 222 3.01 -17.98 4.14
N HIS A 223 3.24 -19.17 4.69
CA HIS A 223 3.46 -19.37 6.13
C HIS A 223 4.73 -18.64 6.61
N PHE A 224 5.84 -18.75 5.87
CA PHE A 224 7.09 -18.06 6.18
C PHE A 224 6.91 -16.55 6.26
N VAL A 225 6.33 -15.94 5.23
CA VAL A 225 6.09 -14.49 5.18
C VAL A 225 5.13 -14.05 6.29
N ALA A 226 4.07 -14.82 6.57
CA ALA A 226 3.13 -14.51 7.65
C ALA A 226 3.78 -14.54 9.05
N CYS A 227 4.84 -15.33 9.23
CA CYS A 227 5.60 -15.39 10.49
C CYS A 227 6.57 -14.21 10.66
N MET A 228 6.90 -13.47 9.60
CA MET A 228 7.88 -12.39 9.62
C MET A 228 7.22 -11.01 9.55
N PRO A 229 7.22 -10.21 10.64
CA PRO A 229 6.54 -8.91 10.67
C PRO A 229 7.09 -7.88 9.66
N HIS A 230 8.34 -8.05 9.23
CA HIS A 230 9.00 -7.18 8.27
C HIS A 230 8.77 -7.62 6.81
N LEU A 231 8.06 -8.71 6.54
CA LEU A 231 7.72 -9.18 5.20
C LEU A 231 6.22 -9.07 4.94
N LYS A 232 5.83 -8.72 3.71
CA LYS A 232 4.42 -8.70 3.29
C LYS A 232 4.29 -8.97 1.80
N PHE A 233 3.31 -9.79 1.43
CA PHE A 233 2.97 -10.01 0.02
C PHE A 233 2.40 -8.75 -0.64
N CYS A 234 2.65 -8.63 -1.93
CA CYS A 234 1.93 -7.67 -2.75
C CYS A 234 0.43 -8.02 -2.77
N PRO A 235 -0.48 -7.06 -2.50
CA PRO A 235 -1.92 -7.31 -2.50
C PRO A 235 -2.52 -7.42 -3.92
N TYR A 236 -1.75 -7.08 -4.95
CA TYR A 236 -2.22 -7.11 -6.32
C TYR A 236 -2.47 -8.55 -6.79
N PRO A 237 -3.63 -8.84 -7.41
CA PRO A 237 -3.93 -10.16 -7.94
C PRO A 237 -2.82 -10.67 -8.86
N SER A 238 -2.51 -11.96 -8.77
CA SER A 238 -1.49 -12.65 -9.58
C SER A 238 -0.04 -12.18 -9.36
N CYS A 239 0.22 -11.26 -8.44
CA CYS A 239 1.59 -10.86 -8.08
C CYS A 239 2.11 -11.75 -6.95
N THR A 240 3.23 -12.44 -7.17
CA THR A 240 3.89 -13.30 -6.16
C THR A 240 5.06 -12.62 -5.45
N ASN A 241 5.31 -11.35 -5.74
CA ASN A 241 6.39 -10.60 -5.09
C ASN A 241 6.05 -10.29 -3.63
N THR A 242 7.10 -10.26 -2.81
CA THR A 242 7.06 -9.91 -1.38
C THR A 242 7.89 -8.65 -1.17
N VAL A 243 7.49 -7.80 -0.24
CA VAL A 243 8.26 -6.62 0.15
C VAL A 243 8.80 -6.83 1.56
N SER A 244 10.07 -6.48 1.77
CA SER A 244 10.69 -6.35 3.08
C SER A 244 10.70 -4.89 3.51
N CYS A 245 10.13 -4.58 4.68
CA CYS A 245 10.15 -3.24 5.27
C CYS A 245 10.38 -3.30 6.79
N PRO A 246 11.64 -3.35 7.25
CA PRO A 246 11.96 -3.41 8.68
C PRO A 246 11.45 -2.21 9.48
N GLY A 247 11.45 -1.01 8.88
CA GLY A 247 10.99 0.22 9.53
C GLY A 247 9.49 0.24 9.85
N ALA A 248 8.70 -0.62 9.19
CA ALA A 248 7.25 -0.75 9.37
C ALA A 248 6.82 -2.05 10.03
N ALA A 249 7.78 -2.83 10.58
CA ALA A 249 7.51 -4.13 11.17
C ALA A 249 6.76 -4.05 12.51
N SER A 250 6.84 -2.92 13.21
CA SER A 250 6.15 -2.68 14.48
C SER A 250 4.92 -1.79 14.29
N LYS A 251 3.85 -2.09 15.04
CA LYS A 251 2.66 -1.24 15.10
C LYS A 251 2.95 0.19 15.56
N THR A 252 3.88 0.35 16.49
CA THR A 252 4.26 1.68 17.01
C THR A 252 4.88 2.55 15.91
N SER A 253 5.62 1.95 14.96
CA SER A 253 6.18 2.72 13.84
C SER A 253 5.10 3.33 12.94
N LEU A 254 3.89 2.76 12.90
CA LEU A 254 2.80 3.23 12.04
C LEU A 254 2.14 4.53 12.52
N THR A 255 2.51 5.02 13.70
CA THR A 255 2.09 6.33 14.21
C THR A 255 3.03 7.45 13.75
N THR A 256 4.28 7.11 13.44
CA THR A 256 5.31 8.05 13.00
C THR A 256 5.56 8.03 11.50
N VAL A 257 5.22 6.93 10.81
CA VAL A 257 5.43 6.80 9.37
C VAL A 257 4.29 6.09 8.66
N VAL A 258 4.04 6.50 7.41
CA VAL A 258 3.11 5.83 6.49
C VAL A 258 3.94 5.07 5.44
N PRO A 259 4.13 3.75 5.61
CA PRO A 259 5.09 2.98 4.81
C PRO A 259 4.49 2.59 3.46
N ILE A 260 4.47 3.54 2.52
CA ILE A 260 4.12 3.24 1.14
C ILE A 260 5.33 2.60 0.47
N VAL A 261 5.13 1.36 0.03
CA VAL A 261 6.16 0.54 -0.59
C VAL A 261 5.73 0.15 -2.00
N SER A 262 6.70 -0.31 -2.77
CA SER A 262 6.44 -0.96 -4.05
C SER A 262 7.03 -2.36 -4.09
N CYS A 263 6.38 -3.26 -4.84
CA CYS A 263 6.87 -4.63 -4.99
C CYS A 263 7.81 -4.83 -6.20
N GLY A 264 8.15 -3.75 -6.91
CA GLY A 264 9.03 -3.79 -8.09
C GLY A 264 8.45 -4.51 -9.32
N ALA A 265 7.28 -5.16 -9.22
CA ALA A 265 6.62 -5.78 -10.36
C ALA A 265 6.09 -4.68 -11.30
N ARG A 266 6.42 -4.79 -12.58
CA ARG A 266 5.88 -3.96 -13.66
C ARG A 266 5.04 -4.85 -14.56
N GLY A 267 3.73 -4.64 -14.58
CA GLY A 267 2.80 -5.23 -15.56
C GLY A 267 3.04 -6.71 -15.88
N LEU A 268 2.64 -7.62 -14.97
CA LEU A 268 2.50 -9.03 -15.33
C LEU A 268 1.32 -9.16 -16.29
N ALA A 269 1.60 -9.26 -17.59
CA ALA A 269 0.64 -9.79 -18.54
C ALA A 269 0.26 -11.20 -18.05
N SER A 270 -1.03 -11.45 -17.88
CA SER A 270 -1.56 -12.80 -17.78
C SER A 270 -1.00 -13.61 -18.95
N THR A 271 -0.25 -14.67 -18.66
CA THR A 271 0.24 -15.62 -19.66
C THR A 271 -0.93 -16.41 -20.22
N SER A 272 -1.68 -15.80 -21.13
CA SER A 272 -2.49 -16.52 -22.11
C SER A 272 -1.80 -16.33 -23.46
N SER A 273 -1.04 -17.34 -23.86
CA SER A 273 -0.37 -17.50 -25.15
C SER A 273 -1.37 -17.51 -26.30
N GLY A 274 -1.90 -16.34 -26.65
CA GLY A 274 -2.68 -16.09 -27.85
C GLY A 274 -2.06 -14.94 -28.63
N SER A 275 -1.95 -15.08 -29.95
CA SER A 275 -1.45 -14.04 -30.86
C SER A 275 -2.28 -12.76 -30.70
N MET A 276 -1.64 -11.66 -30.29
CA MET A 276 -2.29 -10.38 -29.96
C MET A 276 -2.22 -9.38 -31.12
N THR A 277 -3.23 -8.53 -31.21
CA THR A 277 -3.44 -7.51 -32.25
C THR A 277 -2.80 -6.16 -31.87
N GLN A 278 -2.58 -5.27 -32.86
CA GLN A 278 -1.90 -3.97 -32.70
C GLN A 278 -2.56 -3.03 -31.66
N SER A 279 -3.84 -3.20 -31.38
CA SER A 279 -4.60 -2.48 -30.33
C SER A 279 -4.22 -2.89 -28.91
N GLN A 280 -3.68 -4.10 -28.72
CA GLN A 280 -3.27 -4.64 -27.42
C GLN A 280 -1.85 -4.20 -27.02
N GLU A 281 -1.01 -3.79 -27.99
CA GLU A 281 0.32 -3.20 -27.74
C GLU A 281 0.22 -1.81 -27.10
N LEU A 282 -0.75 -0.97 -27.50
CA LEU A 282 -1.01 0.34 -26.89
C LEU A 282 -1.47 0.22 -25.42
N THR A 283 -2.21 -0.85 -25.09
CA THR A 283 -2.65 -1.11 -23.70
C THR A 283 -1.46 -1.51 -22.82
N ARG A 284 -0.38 -2.06 -23.41
CA ARG A 284 0.85 -2.46 -22.70
C ARG A 284 1.72 -1.28 -22.27
N GLN A 285 1.70 -0.17 -23.01
CA GLN A 285 2.45 1.05 -22.66
C GLN A 285 1.79 1.88 -21.55
N VAL A 286 0.48 1.68 -21.31
CA VAL A 286 -0.28 2.32 -20.22
C VAL A 286 -0.25 1.49 -18.91
N THR A 287 0.15 0.22 -18.96
CA THR A 287 0.04 -0.77 -17.85
C THR A 287 1.36 -1.10 -17.15
N GLY A 288 2.40 -0.27 -17.32
CA GLY A 288 3.68 -0.39 -16.62
C GLY A 288 3.72 0.24 -15.22
N LYS A 289 2.55 0.47 -14.57
CA LYS A 289 2.52 1.13 -13.25
C LYS A 289 2.98 0.12 -12.19
N GLU A 290 4.04 0.48 -11.49
CA GLU A 290 4.56 -0.26 -10.36
C GLU A 290 3.45 -0.43 -9.29
N HIS A 291 3.29 -1.65 -8.78
CA HIS A 291 2.33 -1.91 -7.71
C HIS A 291 2.76 -1.20 -6.42
N LYS A 292 2.00 -0.19 -6.00
CA LYS A 292 2.26 0.61 -4.80
C LYS A 292 1.12 0.44 -3.80
N PHE A 293 1.47 0.16 -2.55
CA PHE A 293 0.51 -0.10 -1.49
C PHE A 293 1.11 0.24 -0.12
N CYS A 294 0.27 0.31 0.91
CA CYS A 294 0.75 0.50 2.28
C CYS A 294 1.18 -0.83 2.91
N PHE A 295 2.40 -0.87 3.43
CA PHE A 295 2.89 -2.02 4.20
C PHE A 295 2.12 -2.17 5.53
N GLY A 296 1.80 -1.07 6.19
CA GLY A 296 1.23 -1.04 7.54
C GLY A 296 -0.26 -1.34 7.65
N CYS A 297 -1.04 -1.28 6.56
CA CYS A 297 -2.49 -1.50 6.61
C CYS A 297 -3.03 -2.24 5.37
N ILE A 298 -4.35 -2.41 5.30
CA ILE A 298 -5.05 -3.11 4.21
C ILE A 298 -5.32 -2.23 2.99
N ILE A 299 -4.81 -0.99 2.95
CA ILE A 299 -5.08 -0.06 1.86
C ILE A 299 -4.10 -0.33 0.73
N ASP A 300 -4.64 -0.79 -0.40
CA ASP A 300 -3.90 -1.15 -1.62
C ASP A 300 -3.58 0.06 -2.50
N SER A 301 -3.24 1.19 -1.88
CA SER A 301 -2.87 2.43 -2.57
C SER A 301 -2.07 3.36 -1.65
N ASP A 302 -1.50 4.42 -2.22
CA ASP A 302 -0.91 5.50 -1.44
C ASP A 302 -2.00 6.23 -0.65
N HIS A 303 -1.83 6.29 0.67
CA HIS A 303 -2.72 7.04 1.56
C HIS A 303 -2.03 8.14 2.34
N ARG A 304 -0.85 8.58 1.89
CA ARG A 304 -0.22 9.78 2.46
C ARG A 304 -1.06 11.02 2.12
N PRO A 305 -1.15 11.99 3.04
CA PRO A 305 -0.35 12.12 4.26
C PRO A 305 -0.96 11.45 5.52
N VAL A 306 -2.12 10.82 5.43
CA VAL A 306 -2.84 10.33 6.62
C VAL A 306 -2.22 9.03 7.18
N VAL A 307 -2.07 8.94 8.51
CA VAL A 307 -1.65 7.70 9.20
C VAL A 307 -2.65 6.57 9.04
N CYS A 308 -2.16 5.32 9.08
CA CYS A 308 -2.96 4.12 8.85
C CYS A 308 -4.21 4.05 9.74
N GLY A 309 -4.08 4.36 11.03
CA GLY A 309 -5.22 4.32 11.97
C GLY A 309 -6.36 5.26 11.55
N VAL A 310 -6.02 6.50 11.18
CA VAL A 310 -7.01 7.51 10.74
C VAL A 310 -7.60 7.16 9.37
N ALA A 311 -6.78 6.64 8.45
CA ALA A 311 -7.26 6.17 7.15
C ALA A 311 -8.31 5.07 7.29
N LEU A 312 -8.07 4.10 8.18
CA LEU A 312 -9.02 3.02 8.46
C LEU A 312 -10.28 3.51 9.16
N LEU A 313 -10.18 4.47 10.10
CA LEU A 313 -11.34 5.13 10.70
C LEU A 313 -12.20 5.84 9.65
N TRP A 314 -11.57 6.55 8.70
CA TRP A 314 -12.28 7.20 7.61
C TRP A 314 -13.02 6.20 6.71
N LEU A 315 -12.34 5.12 6.29
CA LEU A 315 -12.96 4.08 5.46
C LEU A 315 -14.10 3.36 6.18
N LYS A 316 -13.95 3.09 7.48
CA LYS A 316 -15.02 2.53 8.31
C LYS A 316 -16.22 3.49 8.35
N LYS A 317 -15.99 4.77 8.63
CA LYS A 317 -17.06 5.78 8.62
C LYS A 317 -17.77 5.90 7.27
N CYS A 318 -17.03 5.87 6.16
CA CYS A 318 -17.61 5.87 4.82
C CYS A 318 -18.48 4.63 4.53
N ARG A 319 -18.19 3.49 5.15
CA ARG A 319 -19.01 2.29 5.05
C ARG A 319 -20.28 2.41 5.88
N ASP A 320 -20.13 2.86 7.13
CA ASP A 320 -21.22 2.97 8.10
C ASP A 320 -22.23 4.07 7.71
N ASP A 321 -21.76 5.21 7.18
CA ASP A 321 -22.60 6.37 6.78
C ASP A 321 -22.99 6.34 5.28
N SER A 322 -22.78 5.21 4.59
CA SER A 322 -22.93 5.08 3.13
C SER A 322 -24.34 5.39 2.61
N GLU A 323 -25.40 5.13 3.39
CA GLU A 323 -26.78 5.45 3.01
C GLU A 323 -27.05 6.96 2.97
N THR A 324 -26.42 7.74 3.86
CA THR A 324 -26.57 9.20 3.89
C THR A 324 -25.73 9.87 2.80
N ALA A 325 -24.58 9.29 2.46
CA ALA A 325 -23.68 9.75 1.40
C ALA A 325 -24.19 9.44 -0.02
N ASN A 326 -24.85 8.29 -0.21
CA ASN A 326 -25.37 7.86 -1.51
C ASN A 326 -26.48 8.77 -2.05
N TRP A 327 -27.21 9.47 -1.19
CA TRP A 327 -28.25 10.42 -1.61
C TRP A 327 -27.70 11.64 -2.37
N ILE A 328 -26.40 11.96 -2.24
CA ILE A 328 -25.77 13.19 -2.77
C ILE A 328 -24.84 12.91 -3.97
N LYS A 329 -24.61 11.64 -4.35
CA LYS A 329 -23.79 11.29 -5.53
C LYS A 329 -24.59 11.40 -6.82
N SER A 330 -24.93 12.62 -7.22
CA SER A 330 -25.31 12.91 -8.61
C SER A 330 -24.05 13.32 -9.41
N ASN A 331 -23.73 12.57 -10.48
CA ASN A 331 -22.74 13.01 -11.48
C ASN A 331 -23.21 14.25 -12.26
N THR A 332 -24.42 14.69 -11.97
CA THR A 332 -25.11 15.84 -12.54
C THR A 332 -25.43 16.85 -11.44
N LYS A 333 -25.07 18.12 -11.65
CA LYS A 333 -25.44 19.24 -10.79
C LYS A 333 -26.10 20.33 -11.63
N GLU A 334 -26.74 21.30 -10.98
CA GLU A 334 -27.35 22.45 -11.67
C GLU A 334 -26.44 23.68 -11.58
N CYS A 335 -26.36 24.45 -12.66
CA CYS A 335 -25.63 25.73 -12.63
C CYS A 335 -26.26 26.69 -11.62
N SER A 336 -25.46 27.22 -10.69
CA SER A 336 -25.89 28.18 -9.66
C SER A 336 -26.50 29.47 -10.23
N LYS A 337 -26.18 29.83 -11.49
CA LYS A 337 -26.68 31.06 -12.14
C LYS A 337 -27.91 30.85 -13.03
N CYS A 338 -27.99 29.73 -13.77
CA CYS A 338 -29.03 29.54 -14.79
C CYS A 338 -29.81 28.22 -14.67
N MET A 339 -29.53 27.43 -13.63
CA MET A 339 -30.16 26.14 -13.31
C MET A 339 -30.10 25.10 -14.43
N SER A 340 -29.24 25.29 -15.44
CA SER A 340 -29.01 24.25 -16.45
C SER A 340 -28.31 23.06 -15.81
N THR A 341 -28.80 21.85 -16.07
CA THR A 341 -28.13 20.61 -15.67
C THR A 341 -26.77 20.48 -16.36
N ILE A 342 -25.73 20.17 -15.59
CA ILE A 342 -24.33 20.00 -16.00
C ILE A 342 -23.86 18.65 -15.49
N GLU A 343 -23.23 17.86 -16.37
CA GLU A 343 -22.59 16.59 -16.03
C GLU A 343 -21.07 16.78 -15.93
N LYS A 344 -20.43 16.12 -14.96
CA LYS A 344 -18.98 16.15 -14.81
C LYS A 344 -18.33 15.28 -15.90
N ASN A 345 -17.56 15.91 -16.81
CA ASN A 345 -16.93 15.24 -17.96
C ASN A 345 -15.39 15.29 -17.95
N GLY A 346 -14.79 15.64 -16.81
CA GLY A 346 -13.35 15.83 -16.65
C GLY A 346 -12.92 15.71 -15.18
N GLY A 347 -11.60 15.73 -14.95
CA GLY A 347 -11.02 15.63 -13.61
C GLY A 347 -10.97 16.98 -12.89
N CYS A 348 -10.97 18.08 -13.66
CA CYS A 348 -10.89 19.45 -13.16
C CYS A 348 -12.16 19.87 -12.39
N ASN A 349 -11.97 20.59 -11.28
CA ASN A 349 -13.06 21.16 -10.49
C ASN A 349 -13.47 22.56 -10.95
N HIS A 350 -12.65 23.22 -11.77
CA HIS A 350 -13.03 24.46 -12.46
C HIS A 350 -13.98 24.12 -13.61
N MET A 351 -15.22 24.61 -13.55
CA MET A 351 -16.21 24.35 -14.58
C MET A 351 -16.80 25.63 -15.16
N THR A 352 -16.96 25.65 -16.48
CA THR A 352 -17.62 26.74 -17.21
C THR A 352 -18.97 26.27 -17.74
N CYS A 353 -20.06 26.94 -17.34
CA CYS A 353 -21.40 26.61 -17.81
C CYS A 353 -21.54 26.84 -19.33
N LYS A 354 -21.94 25.81 -20.09
CA LYS A 354 -22.11 25.92 -21.56
C LYS A 354 -23.20 26.93 -21.98
N LYS A 355 -24.26 27.09 -21.16
CA LYS A 355 -25.42 27.95 -21.45
C LYS A 355 -25.17 29.43 -21.11
N CYS A 356 -24.65 29.72 -19.91
CA CYS A 356 -24.49 31.10 -19.42
C CYS A 356 -23.05 31.57 -19.26
N LYS A 357 -22.06 30.72 -19.57
CA LYS A 357 -20.61 30.99 -19.47
C LYS A 357 -20.11 31.38 -18.08
N HIS A 358 -20.92 31.16 -17.03
CA HIS A 358 -20.49 31.34 -15.65
C HIS A 358 -19.46 30.27 -15.27
N GLU A 359 -18.37 30.71 -14.66
CA GLU A 359 -17.29 29.88 -14.12
C GLU A 359 -17.47 29.68 -12.62
N PHE A 360 -17.46 28.42 -12.18
CA PHE A 360 -17.74 28.04 -10.81
C PHE A 360 -16.96 26.79 -10.40
N CYS A 361 -16.85 26.58 -9.10
CA CYS A 361 -16.24 25.38 -8.53
C CYS A 361 -17.27 24.25 -8.44
N TRP A 362 -16.94 23.08 -8.99
CA TRP A 362 -17.83 21.90 -8.93
C TRP A 362 -18.11 21.43 -7.51
N VAL A 363 -17.18 21.65 -6.57
CA VAL A 363 -17.31 21.17 -5.19
C VAL A 363 -18.31 22.03 -4.41
N CYS A 364 -18.07 23.34 -4.31
CA CYS A 364 -18.87 24.24 -3.49
C CYS A 364 -19.98 25.00 -4.24
N MET A 365 -20.00 24.94 -5.58
CA MET A 365 -20.92 25.71 -6.45
C MET A 365 -20.75 27.24 -6.38
N GLY A 366 -19.71 27.72 -5.68
CA GLY A 366 -19.33 29.13 -5.60
C GLY A 366 -18.56 29.63 -6.83
N PRO A 367 -18.44 30.95 -7.00
CA PRO A 367 -17.75 31.55 -8.15
C PRO A 367 -16.26 31.19 -8.15
N TRP A 368 -15.72 30.88 -9.33
CA TRP A 368 -14.31 30.51 -9.45
C TRP A 368 -13.37 31.68 -9.16
N SER A 369 -13.78 32.92 -9.46
CA SER A 369 -13.00 34.14 -9.27
C SER A 369 -12.58 34.41 -7.82
N GLU A 370 -13.31 33.88 -6.84
CA GLU A 370 -12.98 34.03 -5.41
C GLU A 370 -11.95 32.99 -4.95
N HIS A 371 -11.80 31.88 -5.68
CA HIS A 371 -10.84 30.83 -5.35
C HIS A 371 -9.40 31.32 -5.58
N GLY A 372 -8.56 31.17 -4.55
CA GLY A 372 -7.17 31.64 -4.58
C GLY A 372 -6.95 33.04 -4.00
N THR A 373 -8.00 33.69 -3.48
CA THR A 373 -7.87 34.86 -2.62
C THR A 373 -7.58 34.42 -1.18
N ALA A 374 -6.91 35.27 -0.39
CA ALA A 374 -6.55 34.96 1.00
C ALA A 374 -7.78 34.81 1.93
N TRP A 375 -8.91 35.45 1.58
CA TRP A 375 -10.10 35.52 2.42
C TRP A 375 -11.13 34.42 2.13
N TYR A 376 -11.07 33.76 0.98
CA TYR A 376 -12.01 32.71 0.59
C TYR A 376 -11.35 31.32 0.66
N SER A 377 -11.87 30.46 1.54
CA SER A 377 -11.36 29.10 1.75
C SER A 377 -12.44 28.05 1.49
N CYS A 378 -12.43 27.48 0.28
CA CYS A 378 -13.37 26.42 -0.10
C CYS A 378 -13.12 25.09 0.63
N ASN A 379 -11.87 24.80 1.02
CA ASN A 379 -11.49 23.53 1.63
C ASN A 379 -11.84 23.44 3.13
N ARG A 380 -11.81 24.57 3.85
CA ARG A 380 -12.12 24.64 5.28
C ARG A 380 -13.63 24.50 5.55
N TYR A 381 -13.99 23.86 6.65
CA TYR A 381 -15.37 23.80 7.12
C TYR A 381 -15.60 24.87 8.19
N ASP A 382 -16.53 25.80 7.95
CA ASP A 382 -16.88 26.83 8.94
C ASP A 382 -17.84 26.26 9.99
N GLU A 383 -17.33 26.02 11.18
CA GLU A 383 -18.09 25.46 12.30
C GLU A 383 -18.94 26.52 13.02
N LYS A 384 -18.83 27.81 12.66
CA LYS A 384 -19.63 28.90 13.27
C LYS A 384 -21.15 28.66 13.16
N GLY A 385 -21.60 27.93 12.14
CA GLY A 385 -23.01 27.53 12.02
C GLY A 385 -23.49 26.49 13.04
N GLY A 386 -22.57 25.79 13.72
CA GLY A 386 -22.87 24.74 14.71
C GLY A 386 -22.67 25.15 16.16
N VAL A 387 -22.02 26.27 16.44
CA VAL A 387 -21.72 26.73 17.82
C VAL A 387 -23.00 27.13 18.58
N ASP A 388 -24.06 27.49 17.85
CA ASP A 388 -25.39 27.80 18.42
C ASP A 388 -26.31 26.56 18.55
N ALA A 389 -25.82 25.36 18.29
CA ALA A 389 -26.58 24.10 18.33
C ALA A 389 -26.88 23.65 19.78
N ARG A 390 -27.90 24.24 20.40
CA ARG A 390 -28.31 23.97 21.79
C ARG A 390 -28.94 22.58 22.00
N ASP A 391 -29.52 21.98 20.96
CA ASP A 391 -30.27 20.72 21.06
C ASP A 391 -29.51 19.53 20.42
N SER A 392 -29.74 18.31 20.92
CA SER A 392 -29.09 17.07 20.43
C SER A 392 -29.31 16.83 18.92
N GLN A 393 -30.47 17.21 18.40
CA GLN A 393 -30.80 17.16 16.98
C GLN A 393 -29.99 18.17 16.14
N SER A 394 -29.67 19.33 16.69
CA SER A 394 -28.83 20.32 16.01
C SER A 394 -27.36 19.90 15.97
N LYS A 395 -26.86 19.22 17.03
CA LYS A 395 -25.52 18.64 17.05
C LYS A 395 -25.35 17.49 16.05
N SER A 396 -26.34 16.59 15.94
CA SER A 396 -26.29 15.50 14.95
C SER A 396 -26.32 16.03 13.52
N ARG A 397 -27.13 17.06 13.24
CA ARG A 397 -27.17 17.73 11.94
C ARG A 397 -25.83 18.41 11.60
N ALA A 398 -25.25 19.18 12.52
CA ALA A 398 -23.95 19.82 12.31
C ALA A 398 -22.83 18.78 12.09
N SER A 399 -22.85 17.67 12.83
CA SER A 399 -21.90 16.57 12.65
C SER A 399 -22.02 15.91 11.27
N LEU A 400 -23.27 15.77 10.78
CA LEU A 400 -23.54 15.24 9.45
C LEU A 400 -23.10 16.22 8.35
N GLU A 401 -23.42 17.51 8.47
CA GLU A 401 -23.00 18.55 7.52
C GLU A 401 -21.47 18.62 7.42
N ARG A 402 -20.78 18.56 8.57
CA ARG A 402 -19.33 18.44 8.64
C ARG A 402 -18.83 17.20 7.90
N TYR A 403 -19.41 16.03 8.17
CA TYR A 403 -19.03 14.80 7.47
C TYR A 403 -19.23 14.92 5.95
N LEU A 404 -20.37 15.42 5.50
CA LEU A 404 -20.67 15.61 4.08
C LEU A 404 -19.71 16.58 3.40
N HIS A 405 -19.28 17.65 4.09
CA HIS A 405 -18.26 18.58 3.58
C HIS A 405 -16.96 17.89 3.20
N TYR A 406 -16.39 17.11 4.13
CA TYR A 406 -15.13 16.38 3.91
C TYR A 406 -15.32 15.17 2.99
N TYR A 407 -16.44 14.44 3.11
CA TYR A 407 -16.76 13.28 2.27
C TYR A 407 -16.91 13.66 0.81
N ASN A 408 -17.65 14.73 0.51
CA ASN A 408 -17.86 15.16 -0.87
C ASN A 408 -16.54 15.52 -1.56
N ARG A 409 -15.60 16.15 -0.84
CA ARG A 409 -14.28 16.50 -1.35
C ARG A 409 -13.39 15.27 -1.55
N TRP A 410 -13.35 14.38 -0.55
CA TRP A 410 -12.67 13.09 -0.64
C TRP A 410 -13.17 12.26 -1.83
N ALA A 411 -14.49 12.11 -1.95
CA ALA A 411 -15.13 11.33 -3.01
C ALA A 411 -14.95 11.97 -4.39
N ASN A 412 -14.92 13.30 -4.45
CA ASN A 412 -14.66 14.04 -5.69
C ASN A 412 -13.24 13.79 -6.21
N HIS A 413 -12.22 13.81 -5.34
CA HIS A 413 -10.85 13.46 -5.75
C HIS A 413 -10.72 11.97 -6.09
N GLU A 414 -11.43 11.08 -5.40
CA GLU A 414 -11.50 9.66 -5.76
C GLU A 414 -12.12 9.43 -7.14
N GLN A 415 -13.20 10.15 -7.47
CA GLN A 415 -13.81 10.10 -8.80
C GLN A 415 -12.89 10.69 -9.87
N SER A 416 -12.24 11.83 -9.59
CA SER A 416 -11.27 12.42 -10.51
C SER A 416 -10.08 11.48 -10.79
N ALA A 417 -9.65 10.67 -9.82
CA ALA A 417 -8.65 9.62 -10.04
C ALA A 417 -9.14 8.51 -10.98
N LYS A 418 -10.43 8.14 -10.94
CA LYS A 418 -11.02 7.18 -11.91
C LYS A 418 -11.05 7.73 -13.33
N LEU A 419 -11.26 9.05 -13.47
CA LEU A 419 -11.21 9.75 -14.75
C LEU A 419 -9.77 9.97 -15.26
N ALA A 420 -8.76 9.73 -14.43
CA ALA A 420 -7.36 9.89 -14.83
C ALA A 420 -6.99 8.99 -16.01
N LEU A 421 -7.56 7.78 -16.13
CA LEU A 421 -7.32 6.88 -17.26
C LEU A 421 -7.73 7.51 -18.60
N ASP A 422 -8.88 8.19 -18.63
CA ASP A 422 -9.36 8.91 -19.82
C ASP A 422 -8.47 10.14 -20.10
N LEU A 423 -8.02 10.84 -19.06
CA LEU A 423 -7.05 11.93 -19.21
C LEU A 423 -5.70 11.45 -19.79
N PHE A 424 -5.19 10.30 -19.34
CA PHE A 424 -3.99 9.68 -19.90
C PHE A 424 -4.18 9.35 -21.39
N ALA A 425 -5.27 8.68 -21.75
CA ALA A 425 -5.55 8.31 -23.14
C ALA A 425 -5.68 9.55 -24.05
N LYS A 426 -6.40 10.58 -23.60
CA LYS A 426 -6.50 11.87 -24.30
C LYS A 426 -5.15 12.56 -24.44
N THR A 427 -4.30 12.47 -23.42
CA THR A 427 -2.99 13.11 -23.41
C THR A 427 -2.01 12.41 -24.35
N GLU A 428 -2.01 11.08 -24.41
CA GLU A 428 -1.20 10.33 -25.38
C GLU A 428 -1.58 10.70 -26.82
N LYS A 429 -2.90 10.77 -27.12
CA LYS A 429 -3.36 11.24 -28.44
C LYS A 429 -2.89 12.68 -28.74
N LYS A 430 -2.98 13.58 -27.77
CA LYS A 430 -2.47 14.96 -27.87
C LYS A 430 -0.96 14.98 -28.12
N MET A 431 -0.19 14.08 -27.51
CA MET A 431 1.25 13.95 -27.72
C MET A 431 1.58 13.49 -29.15
N GLU A 432 0.84 12.52 -29.69
CA GLU A 432 0.98 12.08 -31.09
C GLU A 432 0.65 13.21 -32.07
N GLU A 433 -0.43 13.94 -31.84
CA GLU A 433 -0.80 15.11 -32.66
C GLU A 433 0.29 16.19 -32.66
N MET A 434 0.92 16.45 -31.51
CA MET A 434 2.06 17.40 -31.40
C MET A 434 3.31 16.93 -32.16
N GLN A 435 3.60 15.63 -32.17
CA GLN A 435 4.72 15.07 -32.93
C GLN A 435 4.53 15.28 -34.44
N ILE A 436 3.30 15.06 -34.93
CA ILE A 436 2.97 15.18 -36.35
C ILE A 436 2.95 16.65 -36.80
N THR A 437 2.31 17.53 -36.01
CA THR A 437 2.02 18.91 -36.43
C THR A 437 3.15 19.90 -36.19
N SER A 438 4.06 19.63 -35.24
CA SER A 438 5.08 20.60 -34.80
C SER A 438 6.51 20.09 -34.89
N ALA A 439 6.73 18.95 -35.55
CA ALA A 439 8.04 18.32 -35.71
C ALA A 439 8.80 18.06 -34.39
N LEU A 440 8.10 18.02 -33.26
CA LEU A 440 8.68 17.69 -31.95
C LEU A 440 9.02 16.20 -31.89
N THR A 441 10.16 15.89 -31.29
CA THR A 441 10.59 14.51 -31.08
C THR A 441 9.77 13.83 -29.98
N TRP A 442 9.81 12.49 -29.94
CA TRP A 442 9.15 11.70 -28.89
C TRP A 442 9.57 12.10 -27.47
N ILE A 443 10.84 12.50 -27.29
CA ILE A 443 11.39 12.96 -26.00
C ILE A 443 10.76 14.30 -25.60
N GLU A 444 10.55 15.20 -26.56
CA GLU A 444 10.09 16.56 -26.30
C GLU A 444 8.63 16.65 -25.90
N VAL A 445 7.80 15.65 -26.24
CA VAL A 445 6.39 15.63 -25.83
C VAL A 445 6.16 14.94 -24.47
N GLN A 446 7.17 14.31 -23.87
CA GLN A 446 7.04 13.57 -22.60
C GLN A 446 6.63 14.46 -21.41
N PHE A 447 6.77 15.79 -21.50
CA PHE A 447 6.34 16.71 -20.44
C PHE A 447 4.85 16.59 -20.14
N MET A 448 4.01 16.30 -21.15
CA MET A 448 2.57 16.12 -20.96
C MET A 448 2.27 14.87 -20.12
N LYS A 449 2.94 13.75 -20.42
CA LYS A 449 2.81 12.51 -19.65
C LYS A 449 3.22 12.74 -18.19
N LYS A 450 4.37 13.38 -17.96
CA LYS A 450 4.85 13.72 -16.61
C LYS A 450 3.85 14.59 -15.84
N ALA A 451 3.23 15.56 -16.52
CA ALA A 451 2.23 16.44 -15.92
C ALA A 451 0.97 15.66 -15.49
N VAL A 452 0.46 14.74 -16.32
CA VAL A 452 -0.69 13.90 -15.96
C VAL A 452 -0.37 12.95 -14.81
N GLU A 453 0.82 12.32 -14.83
CA GLU A 453 1.30 11.46 -13.73
C GLU A 453 1.37 12.24 -12.40
N GLU A 454 1.83 13.50 -12.44
CA GLU A 454 1.88 14.33 -11.24
C GLU A 454 0.49 14.74 -10.75
N VAL A 455 -0.43 15.11 -11.64
CA VAL A 455 -1.83 15.41 -11.28
C VAL A 455 -2.49 14.21 -10.61
N ASP A 456 -2.33 13.01 -11.16
CA ASP A 456 -2.87 11.77 -10.59
C ASP A 456 -2.34 11.52 -9.16
N LYS A 457 -1.02 11.65 -8.98
CA LYS A 457 -0.36 11.51 -7.67
C LYS A 457 -0.86 12.55 -6.65
N CYS A 458 -0.98 13.82 -7.06
CA CYS A 458 -1.42 14.88 -6.16
C CYS A 458 -2.92 14.78 -5.83
N ARG A 459 -3.76 14.31 -6.76
CA ARG A 459 -5.18 14.02 -6.48
C ARG A 459 -5.34 12.89 -5.46
N MET A 460 -4.49 11.87 -5.51
CA MET A 460 -4.44 10.84 -4.46
C MET A 460 -4.06 11.45 -3.10
N THR A 461 -3.04 12.32 -3.07
CA THR A 461 -2.62 12.99 -1.83
C THR A 461 -3.75 13.88 -1.29
N LEU A 462 -4.38 14.70 -2.14
CA LEU A 462 -5.51 15.57 -1.80
C LEU A 462 -6.73 14.80 -1.30
N LYS A 463 -7.05 13.64 -1.90
CA LYS A 463 -8.09 12.75 -1.36
C LYS A 463 -7.83 12.48 0.12
N TRP A 464 -6.61 12.10 0.47
CA TRP A 464 -6.27 11.70 1.84
C TRP A 464 -6.02 12.88 2.80
N THR A 465 -5.66 14.06 2.31
CA THR A 465 -5.63 15.27 3.16
C THR A 465 -7.01 15.60 3.73
N TYR A 466 -8.09 15.39 2.97
CA TYR A 466 -9.46 15.61 3.47
C TYR A 466 -9.88 14.59 4.55
N ALA A 467 -9.46 13.34 4.42
CA ALA A 467 -9.67 12.34 5.47
C ALA A 467 -8.92 12.71 6.75
N MET A 468 -7.67 13.18 6.62
CA MET A 468 -6.87 13.68 7.75
C MET A 468 -7.51 14.90 8.41
N ALA A 469 -7.85 15.94 7.64
CA ALA A 469 -8.44 17.18 8.14
C ALA A 469 -9.77 16.97 8.90
N TYR A 470 -10.56 15.95 8.51
CA TYR A 470 -11.77 15.57 9.24
C TYR A 470 -11.48 15.12 10.68
N TYR A 471 -10.37 14.40 10.90
CA TYR A 471 -10.02 13.86 12.22
C TYR A 471 -9.02 14.71 13.00
N LEU A 472 -8.36 15.68 12.36
CA LEU A 472 -7.50 16.63 13.08
C LEU A 472 -8.31 17.43 14.11
N ALA A 473 -7.73 17.54 15.32
CA ALA A 473 -8.20 18.44 16.35
C ALA A 473 -8.01 19.90 15.91
N LYS A 474 -8.85 20.80 16.46
CA LYS A 474 -8.76 22.22 16.15
C LYS A 474 -7.51 22.82 16.76
N GLY A 475 -6.90 23.77 16.05
CA GLY A 475 -5.76 24.53 16.53
C GLY A 475 -4.83 24.94 15.39
N ASN A 476 -3.78 25.66 15.74
CA ASN A 476 -2.87 26.29 14.77
C ASN A 476 -2.27 25.28 13.76
N GLN A 477 -2.00 24.04 14.20
CA GLN A 477 -1.45 23.00 13.33
C GLN A 477 -2.44 22.58 12.25
N LYS A 478 -3.73 22.50 12.58
CA LYS A 478 -4.78 22.21 11.60
C LYS A 478 -4.94 23.36 10.61
N ASP A 479 -4.89 24.61 11.09
CA ASP A 479 -5.01 25.78 10.22
C ASP A 479 -3.87 25.82 9.19
N LEU A 480 -2.62 25.64 9.64
CA LEU A 480 -1.45 25.57 8.77
C LEU A 480 -1.56 24.41 7.74
N PHE A 481 -2.00 23.23 8.19
CA PHE A 481 -2.24 22.10 7.31
C PHE A 481 -3.29 22.41 6.23
N GLU A 482 -4.40 23.06 6.60
CA GLU A 482 -5.45 23.45 5.66
C GLU A 482 -5.01 24.57 4.69
N ASP A 483 -4.07 25.43 5.07
CA ASP A 483 -3.45 26.40 4.15
C ASP A 483 -2.56 25.69 3.12
N ASN A 484 -1.71 24.75 3.58
CA ASN A 484 -0.89 23.90 2.71
C ASN A 484 -1.76 23.06 1.75
N GLN A 485 -2.88 22.52 2.25
CA GLN A 485 -3.87 21.80 1.43
C GLN A 485 -4.47 22.69 0.34
N ARG A 486 -4.91 23.90 0.68
CA ARG A 486 -5.50 24.86 -0.27
C ARG A 486 -4.52 25.19 -1.39
N ASP A 487 -3.26 25.45 -1.04
CA ASP A 487 -2.23 25.83 -2.00
C ASP A 487 -1.91 24.67 -2.97
N LEU A 488 -1.88 23.43 -2.47
CA LEU A 488 -1.75 22.23 -3.30
C LEU A 488 -2.96 22.04 -4.21
N GLU A 489 -4.19 22.15 -3.68
CA GLU A 489 -5.41 21.97 -4.46
C GLU A 489 -5.47 22.94 -5.63
N ARG A 490 -5.20 24.23 -5.38
CA ARG A 490 -5.16 25.24 -6.44
C ARG A 490 -4.10 24.92 -7.49
N ALA A 491 -2.90 24.55 -7.08
CA ALA A 491 -1.83 24.19 -8.01
C ALA A 491 -2.24 23.01 -8.92
N VAL A 492 -2.91 22.01 -8.35
CA VAL A 492 -3.37 20.82 -9.10
C VAL A 492 -4.48 21.17 -10.09
N GLU A 493 -5.46 21.99 -9.69
CA GLU A 493 -6.53 22.39 -10.60
C GLU A 493 -6.02 23.28 -11.74
N ASP A 494 -5.12 24.21 -11.46
CA ASP A 494 -4.44 25.02 -12.48
C ASP A 494 -3.70 24.17 -13.53
N LEU A 495 -3.00 23.12 -13.09
CA LEU A 495 -2.30 22.20 -14.01
C LEU A 495 -3.28 21.32 -14.78
N SER A 496 -4.33 20.84 -14.11
CA SER A 496 -5.39 20.04 -14.73
C SER A 496 -6.10 20.81 -15.84
N GLU A 497 -6.37 22.11 -15.64
CA GLU A 497 -6.98 22.98 -16.64
C GLU A 497 -6.10 23.14 -17.89
N LEU A 498 -4.79 23.34 -17.71
CA LEU A 498 -3.85 23.39 -18.84
C LEU A 498 -3.82 22.07 -19.63
N LEU A 499 -3.93 20.92 -18.95
CA LEU A 499 -3.95 19.61 -19.60
C LEU A 499 -5.26 19.34 -20.37
N GLU A 500 -6.39 19.87 -19.89
CA GLU A 500 -7.68 19.75 -20.54
C GLU A 500 -7.86 20.75 -21.71
N SER A 501 -7.11 21.86 -21.71
CA SER A 501 -7.14 22.89 -22.75
C SER A 501 -6.84 22.36 -24.17
N PRO A 502 -7.45 22.92 -25.23
CA PRO A 502 -7.18 22.52 -26.62
C PRO A 502 -5.75 22.85 -27.04
N ILE A 503 -5.17 22.03 -27.93
CA ILE A 503 -3.83 22.24 -28.47
C ILE A 503 -3.94 23.00 -29.79
N GLU A 504 -3.33 24.18 -29.84
CA GLU A 504 -3.16 24.96 -31.05
C GLU A 504 -1.68 24.99 -31.42
N PRO A 505 -1.28 24.70 -32.67
CA PRO A 505 0.12 24.57 -33.06
C PRO A 505 1.00 25.78 -32.70
N GLU A 506 0.45 26.98 -32.84
CA GLU A 506 1.11 28.25 -32.55
C GLU A 506 1.44 28.43 -31.06
N ASN A 507 0.67 27.78 -30.19
CA ASN A 507 0.76 27.91 -28.73
C ASN A 507 1.62 26.82 -28.07
N ILE A 508 2.10 25.83 -28.81
CA ILE A 508 2.82 24.67 -28.26
C ILE A 508 4.08 25.04 -27.47
N PRO A 509 4.97 25.96 -27.92
CA PRO A 509 6.14 26.35 -27.12
C PRO A 509 5.75 26.96 -25.77
N THR A 510 4.75 27.85 -25.79
CA THR A 510 4.20 28.51 -24.59
C THR A 510 3.52 27.51 -23.66
N LEU A 511 2.75 26.56 -24.22
CA LEU A 511 2.09 25.49 -23.48
C LEU A 511 3.12 24.58 -22.80
N ARG A 512 4.18 24.18 -23.52
CA ARG A 512 5.28 23.36 -22.98
C ARG A 512 5.92 24.03 -21.77
N GLN A 513 6.24 25.31 -21.86
CA GLN A 513 6.80 26.08 -20.75
C GLN A 513 5.83 26.10 -19.56
N LYS A 514 4.57 26.54 -19.78
CA LYS A 514 3.56 26.66 -18.72
C LYS A 514 3.27 25.32 -18.01
N VAL A 515 3.11 24.23 -18.77
CA VAL A 515 2.84 22.91 -18.21
C VAL A 515 4.03 22.42 -17.41
N THR A 516 5.26 22.63 -17.89
CA THR A 516 6.48 22.23 -17.18
C THR A 516 6.62 22.99 -15.86
N ASP A 517 6.47 24.32 -15.88
CA ASP A 517 6.59 25.17 -14.69
C ASP A 517 5.52 24.82 -13.64
N LYS A 518 4.26 24.67 -14.08
CA LYS A 518 3.19 24.25 -13.17
C LYS A 518 3.38 22.83 -12.64
N THR A 519 3.94 21.91 -13.43
CA THR A 519 4.26 20.54 -12.96
C THR A 519 5.28 20.59 -11.82
N VAL A 520 6.35 21.37 -11.97
CA VAL A 520 7.37 21.54 -10.91
C VAL A 520 6.76 22.21 -9.67
N TYR A 521 5.91 23.22 -9.85
CA TYR A 521 5.24 23.88 -8.73
C TYR A 521 4.30 22.94 -7.96
N VAL A 522 3.49 22.13 -8.67
CA VAL A 522 2.64 21.10 -8.07
C VAL A 522 3.47 20.07 -7.31
N GLN A 523 4.57 19.59 -7.88
CA GLN A 523 5.51 18.68 -7.21
C GLN A 523 6.04 19.25 -5.90
N LYS A 524 6.41 20.53 -5.91
CA LYS A 524 6.92 21.23 -4.72
C LYS A 524 5.84 21.36 -3.65
N ARG A 525 4.63 21.80 -4.00
CA ARG A 525 3.50 21.91 -3.05
C ARG A 525 3.12 20.57 -2.45
N ASN A 526 3.11 19.51 -3.27
CA ASN A 526 2.83 18.17 -2.79
C ASN A 526 3.91 17.68 -1.81
N SER A 527 5.18 17.93 -2.13
CA SER A 527 6.29 17.59 -1.24
C SER A 527 6.20 18.34 0.10
N ILE A 528 5.87 19.63 0.10
CA ILE A 528 5.68 20.42 1.32
C ILE A 528 4.60 19.81 2.23
N VAL A 529 3.43 19.44 1.67
CA VAL A 529 2.36 18.81 2.46
C VAL A 529 2.83 17.49 3.08
N LEU A 530 3.54 16.67 2.29
CA LEU A 530 4.04 15.36 2.75
C LEU A 530 5.16 15.50 3.79
N GLU A 531 6.06 16.47 3.62
CA GLU A 531 7.18 16.75 4.51
C GLU A 531 6.72 17.27 5.86
N ASP A 532 5.94 18.36 5.87
CA ASP A 532 5.39 18.95 7.09
C ASP A 532 4.55 17.91 7.86
N THR A 533 3.76 17.10 7.16
CA THR A 533 2.98 16.06 7.82
C THR A 533 3.87 14.98 8.45
N ALA A 534 4.88 14.49 7.72
CA ALA A 534 5.80 13.47 8.22
C ALA A 534 6.63 13.97 9.41
N GLU A 535 7.19 15.18 9.32
CA GLU A 535 7.91 15.82 10.42
C GLU A 535 7.00 16.00 11.64
N GLY A 536 5.76 16.43 11.41
CA GLY A 536 4.79 16.59 12.51
C GLY A 536 4.43 15.27 13.21
N PHE A 537 4.52 14.11 12.53
CA PHE A 537 4.36 12.82 13.21
C PHE A 537 5.57 12.48 14.08
N LEU A 538 6.79 12.80 13.63
CA LEU A 538 8.02 12.59 14.41
C LEU A 538 8.08 13.50 15.64
N GLU A 539 7.57 14.72 15.52
CA GLU A 539 7.51 15.71 16.59
C GLU A 539 6.31 15.54 17.53
N GLY A 540 5.33 14.71 17.18
CA GLY A 540 4.09 14.55 17.95
C GLY A 540 3.16 15.78 17.89
N ARG A 541 3.23 16.59 16.83
CA ARG A 541 2.41 17.82 16.67
C ARG A 541 0.93 17.57 16.41
N TRP A 542 0.59 16.40 15.85
CA TRP A 542 -0.77 16.10 15.41
C TRP A 542 -1.63 15.55 16.54
N ALA A 543 -2.72 16.26 16.84
CA ALA A 543 -3.77 15.82 17.76
C ALA A 543 -5.04 15.43 16.98
N TRP A 544 -5.76 14.43 17.50
CA TRP A 544 -6.94 13.87 16.85
C TRP A 544 -8.21 14.13 17.68
N ASN A 545 -9.33 14.35 16.99
CA ASN A 545 -10.65 14.54 17.60
C ASN A 545 -11.39 13.22 17.88
N ALA A 546 -10.74 12.08 17.65
CA ALA A 546 -11.23 10.74 17.88
C ALA A 546 -10.09 9.85 18.38
N THR A 547 -10.42 8.73 19.03
CA THR A 547 -9.42 7.74 19.45
C THR A 547 -8.80 7.06 18.23
N VAL A 548 -7.48 7.18 18.08
CA VAL A 548 -6.70 6.57 16.99
C VAL A 548 -5.74 5.54 17.57
N GLU A 549 -5.72 4.32 17.00
CA GLU A 549 -4.78 3.27 17.45
C GLU A 549 -3.34 3.79 17.41
N GLY A 550 -2.65 3.70 18.55
CA GLY A 550 -1.25 4.12 18.70
C GLY A 550 -1.03 5.58 19.11
N PHE A 551 -2.07 6.40 19.26
CA PHE A 551 -2.00 7.76 19.78
C PHE A 551 -2.65 7.87 21.17
N GLU A 552 -2.25 8.87 21.95
CA GLU A 552 -2.89 9.18 23.24
C GLU A 552 -4.38 9.53 23.07
N ASP A 553 -5.14 9.45 24.17
CA ASP A 553 -6.58 9.69 24.18
C ASP A 553 -6.95 11.06 23.59
N PRO A 554 -8.12 11.17 22.90
CA PRO A 554 -8.48 12.37 22.17
C PRO A 554 -8.55 13.59 23.09
N VAL A 555 -8.04 14.73 22.60
CA VAL A 555 -8.16 16.01 23.33
C VAL A 555 -9.65 16.32 23.52
N PRO A 556 -10.12 16.59 24.76
CA PRO A 556 -11.50 16.97 24.99
C PRO A 556 -11.85 18.16 24.09
N GLN A 557 -12.93 18.03 23.31
CA GLN A 557 -13.52 19.22 22.70
C GLN A 557 -14.09 20.06 23.83
N ASP A 558 -13.49 21.22 24.10
CA ASP A 558 -14.06 22.17 25.06
C ASP A 558 -15.53 22.44 24.68
N PRO A 559 -16.44 22.44 25.67
CA PRO A 559 -17.89 22.38 25.46
C PRO A 559 -18.50 23.58 24.75
#